data_AF-A0AA94VBN2-F1
#
_entry.id   AF-A0AA94VBN2-F1
#
_cell.length_a   1.000
_cell.length_b   1.000
_cell.length_c   1.000
_cell.angle_alpha   90.00
_cell.angle_beta   90.00
_cell.angle_gamma   90.00
#
_symmetry.space_group_name_H-M   'P 1'
#
loop_
_entity.id
_entity.type
_entity.pdbx_description
1 polymer ?
#
loop_
_entity_poly.entity_id
_entity_poly.type
_entity_poly.pdbx_seq_one_letter_code
_entity_poly.pdbx_strand_id
1 'polypeptide(L)'
;MDEGVAAVRLRFPTRVQAINELASRDVIFCEICQDFAEAQTELARWEAASSDPVRDDRVAEYRELLAALGREIEDALARATVVSLHRSPGPRPV
;
A
#
# COMPACT_ATOMS: atom_id res chain seq x y z
N MET A 1 -4.00 -11.89 5.07
CA MET A 1 -2.88 -10.99 4.77
C MET A 1 -2.73 -10.75 3.27
N ASP A 2 -2.99 -11.73 2.39
CA ASP A 2 -2.84 -11.57 0.93
C ASP A 2 -3.78 -10.54 0.27
N GLU A 3 -4.96 -10.30 0.83
CA GLU A 3 -5.95 -9.40 0.22
C GLU A 3 -5.48 -7.93 0.19
N GLY A 4 -4.85 -7.46 1.27
CA GLY A 4 -4.25 -6.13 1.33
C GLY A 4 -3.16 -5.93 0.27
N VAL A 5 -2.25 -6.89 0.18
CA VAL A 5 -1.16 -6.88 -0.81
C VAL A 5 -1.72 -6.94 -2.24
N ALA A 6 -2.77 -7.73 -2.49
CA ALA A 6 -3.44 -7.79 -3.78
C ALA A 6 -4.06 -6.45 -4.18
N ALA A 7 -4.74 -5.76 -3.27
CA ALA A 7 -5.32 -4.44 -3.51
C ALA A 7 -4.22 -3.40 -3.87
N VAL A 8 -3.11 -3.40 -3.14
CA VAL A 8 -1.98 -2.52 -3.42
C VAL A 8 -1.32 -2.85 -4.77
N ARG A 9 -1.21 -4.12 -5.15
CA ARG A 9 -0.70 -4.53 -6.48
C ARG A 9 -1.56 -4.01 -7.63
N LEU A 10 -2.88 -4.00 -7.46
CA LEU A 10 -3.81 -3.42 -8.45
C LEU A 10 -3.62 -1.91 -8.56
N ARG A 11 -3.36 -1.22 -7.44
CA ARG A 11 -3.13 0.22 -7.41
C ARG A 11 -1.77 0.63 -7.99
N PHE A 12 -0.74 -0.21 -7.83
CA PHE A 12 0.65 0.03 -8.24
C PHE A 12 1.16 -1.07 -9.18
N PRO A 13 0.60 -1.22 -10.39
CA PRO A 13 0.90 -2.35 -11.28
C PRO A 13 2.35 -2.40 -11.76
N THR A 14 3.04 -1.25 -11.79
CA THR A 14 4.47 -1.17 -12.18
C THR A 14 5.43 -1.61 -11.08
N ARG A 15 4.97 -1.75 -9.83
CA ARG A 15 5.81 -2.09 -8.66
C ARG A 15 5.49 -3.45 -8.05
N VAL A 16 4.74 -4.31 -8.75
CA VAL A 16 4.25 -5.60 -8.22
C VAL A 16 5.36 -6.49 -7.66
N GLN A 17 6.51 -6.62 -8.34
CA GLN A 17 7.63 -7.41 -7.81
C GLN A 17 8.17 -6.84 -6.50
N ALA A 18 8.42 -5.53 -6.45
CA ALA A 18 8.92 -4.86 -5.24
C ALA A 18 7.94 -4.98 -4.07
N ILE A 19 6.63 -4.91 -4.34
CA ILE A 19 5.57 -5.13 -3.35
C ILE A 19 5.62 -6.55 -2.80
N ASN A 20 5.70 -7.58 -3.65
CA ASN A 20 5.78 -8.97 -3.21
C ASN A 20 7.04 -9.23 -2.36
N GLU A 21 8.19 -8.73 -2.82
CA GLU A 21 9.46 -8.86 -2.11
C GLU A 21 9.43 -8.17 -0.74
N LEU A 22 8.88 -6.97 -0.66
CA LEU A 22 8.78 -6.24 0.61
C LEU A 22 7.77 -6.91 1.56
N ALA A 23 6.59 -7.27 1.07
CA ALA A 23 5.56 -7.95 1.85
C ALA A 23 6.05 -9.28 2.45
N SER A 24 6.93 -10.01 1.77
CA SER A 24 7.50 -11.26 2.29
C SER A 24 8.39 -11.12 3.53
N ARG A 25 8.86 -9.91 3.84
CA ARG A 25 9.87 -9.66 4.90
C ARG A 25 9.55 -8.49 5.82
N ASP A 26 8.53 -7.69 5.53
CA ASP A 26 8.16 -6.50 6.28
C ASP A 26 6.68 -6.58 6.68
N VAL A 27 6.44 -6.91 7.95
CA VAL A 27 5.09 -7.06 8.51
C VAL A 27 4.39 -5.71 8.60
N ILE A 28 5.11 -4.63 8.89
CA ILE A 28 4.54 -3.27 8.97
C ILE A 28 4.04 -2.84 7.59
N PHE A 29 4.80 -3.16 6.53
CA PHE A 29 4.33 -2.93 5.16
C PHE A 29 3.05 -3.71 4.84
N CYS A 30 2.92 -4.95 5.31
CA CYS A 30 1.70 -5.74 5.14
C CYS A 30 0.50 -5.12 5.88
N GLU A 31 0.71 -4.57 7.08
CA GLU A 31 -0.33 -3.84 7.84
C GLU A 31 -0.80 -2.61 7.05
N ILE A 32 0.12 -1.79 6.55
CA ILE A 32 -0.22 -0.63 5.69
C ILE A 32 -1.03 -1.07 4.45
N CYS A 33 -0.65 -2.20 3.83
CA CYS A 33 -1.39 -2.73 2.69
C CYS A 33 -2.81 -3.18 3.07
N GLN A 34 -3.00 -3.71 4.27
CA GLN A 34 -4.31 -4.09 4.79
C GLN A 34 -5.18 -2.86 5.05
N ASP A 35 -4.65 -1.84 5.72
CA ASP A 35 -5.35 -0.58 5.98
C ASP A 35 -5.78 0.10 4.67
N PHE A 36 -4.93 0.05 3.64
CA PHE A 36 -5.25 0.57 2.31
C PHE A 36 -6.42 -0.18 1.64
N ALA A 37 -6.52 -1.50 1.83
CA ALA A 37 -7.62 -2.30 1.29
C ALA A 37 -8.92 -2.07 2.05
N GLU A 38 -8.86 -1.96 3.38
CA GLU A 38 -10.02 -1.65 4.22
C GLU A 38 -10.56 -0.25 3.88
N ALA A 39 -9.70 0.77 3.81
CA ALA A 39 -10.09 2.12 3.45
C ALA A 39 -10.72 2.21 2.04
N GLN A 40 -10.25 1.42 1.06
CA GLN A 40 -10.87 1.35 -0.27
C GLN A 40 -12.26 0.73 -0.22
N THR A 41 -12.43 -0.35 0.56
CA THR A 41 -13.71 -1.04 0.71
C THR A 41 -14.74 -0.11 1.36
N GLU A 42 -14.31 0.62 2.38
CA GLU A 42 -15.16 1.54 3.14
C GLU A 42 -15.52 2.75 2.29
N LEU A 43 -14.56 3.29 1.51
CA LEU A 43 -14.83 4.33 0.52
C LEU A 43 -15.90 3.88 -0.47
N ALA A 44 -15.75 2.69 -1.07
CA ALA A 44 -16.72 2.16 -2.03
C ALA A 44 -18.12 2.01 -1.41
N ARG A 45 -18.19 1.59 -0.14
CA ARG A 45 -19.43 1.51 0.62
C ARG A 45 -20.08 2.89 0.82
N TRP A 46 -19.31 3.91 1.20
CA TRP A 46 -19.82 5.27 1.34
C TRP A 46 -20.21 5.88 0.00
N GLU A 47 -19.45 5.65 -1.07
CA GLU A 47 -19.80 6.13 -2.40
C GLU A 47 -21.14 5.54 -2.90
N ALA A 48 -21.45 4.29 -2.55
CA ALA A 48 -22.72 3.64 -2.85
C ALA A 48 -23.89 4.08 -1.95
N ALA A 49 -23.62 4.64 -0.76
CA ALA A 49 -24.64 5.09 0.18
C ALA A 49 -25.31 6.39 -0.32
N SER A 50 -26.47 6.27 -0.96
CA SER A 50 -27.12 7.41 -1.66
C SER A 50 -27.89 8.40 -0.77
N SER A 51 -28.13 8.06 0.50
CA SER A 51 -29.04 8.82 1.38
C SER A 51 -28.44 9.19 2.73
N ASP A 52 -27.13 9.02 2.91
CA ASP A 52 -26.48 9.35 4.18
C ASP A 52 -26.00 10.81 4.16
N PRO A 53 -26.45 11.66 5.11
CA PRO A 53 -26.05 13.07 5.14
C PRO A 53 -24.56 13.29 5.42
N VAL A 54 -23.84 12.31 5.99
CA VAL A 54 -22.38 12.41 6.21
C VAL A 54 -21.57 11.75 5.09
N ARG A 55 -22.23 11.24 4.04
CA ARG A 55 -21.60 10.52 2.94
C ARG A 55 -20.45 11.31 2.32
N ASP A 56 -20.68 12.57 1.95
CA ASP A 56 -19.68 13.36 1.24
C ASP A 56 -18.46 13.67 2.13
N ASP A 57 -18.69 13.92 3.42
CA ASP A 57 -17.61 14.09 4.42
C ASP A 57 -16.80 12.80 4.58
N ARG A 58 -17.47 11.65 4.71
CA ARG A 58 -16.80 10.34 4.82
C ARG A 58 -16.03 9.99 3.56
N VAL A 59 -16.59 10.25 2.39
CA VAL A 59 -15.91 10.05 1.10
C VAL A 59 -14.67 10.92 1.01
N ALA A 60 -14.72 12.18 1.46
CA ALA A 60 -13.55 13.05 1.50
C ALA A 60 -12.47 12.51 2.46
N GLU A 61 -12.86 12.14 3.69
CA GLU A 61 -11.97 11.57 4.71
C GLU A 61 -11.26 10.31 4.21
N TYR A 62 -11.99 9.35 3.64
CA TYR A 62 -11.39 8.12 3.12
C TYR A 62 -10.49 8.37 1.90
N ARG A 63 -10.79 9.36 1.05
CA ARG A 63 -9.90 9.72 -0.05
C ARG A 63 -8.59 10.32 0.44
N GLU A 64 -8.62 11.16 1.48
CA GLU A 64 -7.42 11.69 2.12
C GLU A 64 -6.61 10.58 2.79
N LEU A 65 -7.27 9.67 3.50
CA LEU A 65 -6.63 8.50 4.11
C LEU A 65 -5.94 7.62 3.06
N LEU A 66 -6.62 7.32 1.95
CA LEU A 66 -6.04 6.55 0.85
C LEU A 66 -4.84 7.25 0.18
N ALA A 67 -4.86 8.59 0.10
CA ALA A 67 -3.72 9.35 -0.39
C ALA A 67 -2.54 9.26 0.57
N ALA A 68 -2.78 9.35 1.88
CA ALA A 68 -1.75 9.21 2.91
C ALA A 68 -1.12 7.81 2.90
N LEU A 69 -1.96 6.76 2.97
CA LEU A 69 -1.51 5.35 2.92
C LEU A 69 -0.78 5.04 1.60
N GLY A 70 -1.27 5.57 0.48
CA GLY A 70 -0.60 5.46 -0.81
C GLY A 70 0.82 6.03 -0.79
N ARG A 71 1.01 7.19 -0.14
CA ARG A 71 2.33 7.79 0.03
C ARG A 71 3.23 6.96 0.95
N GLU A 72 2.70 6.40 2.03
CA GLU A 72 3.46 5.51 2.92
C GLU A 72 3.94 4.24 2.21
N ILE A 73 3.10 3.67 1.34
CA ILE A 73 3.47 2.54 0.47
C ILE A 73 4.59 2.94 -0.48
N GLU A 74 4.49 4.09 -1.13
CA GLU A 74 5.54 4.58 -2.03
C GLU A 74 6.86 4.81 -1.32
N ASP A 75 6.83 5.44 -0.15
CA ASP A 75 8.01 5.70 0.67
C ASP A 75 8.63 4.37 1.16
N ALA A 76 7.82 3.38 1.55
CA ALA A 76 8.30 2.06 1.94
C ALA A 76 9.02 1.35 0.78
N LEU A 77 8.44 1.39 -0.42
CA LEU A 77 9.05 0.83 -1.63
C LEU A 77 10.34 1.56 -2.03
N ALA A 78 10.39 2.88 -1.88
CA ALA A 78 11.60 3.66 -2.14
C ALA A 78 12.73 3.29 -1.17
N ARG A 79 12.43 3.20 0.14
CA ARG A 79 13.40 2.77 1.17
C ARG A 79 13.93 1.35 0.91
N ALA A 80 13.05 0.42 0.53
CA ALA A 80 13.44 -0.94 0.20
C ALA A 80 14.39 -1.01 -1.01
N THR A 81 14.16 -0.15 -2.01
CA THR A 81 15.03 -0.04 -3.20
C THR A 81 16.42 0.48 -2.83
N VAL A 82 16.51 1.49 -1.96
CA VAL A 82 17.79 2.01 -1.46
C VAL A 82 18.59 0.93 -0.71
N VAL A 83 17.94 0.18 0.18
CA VAL A 83 18.60 -0.93 0.91
C VAL A 83 19.11 -2.02 -0.03
N SER A 84 18.34 -2.38 -1.07
CA SER A 84 18.77 -3.36 -2.08
C SER A 84 20.00 -2.90 -2.87
N LEU A 85 20.09 -1.61 -3.22
CA LEU A 85 21.26 -1.05 -3.92
C LEU A 85 22.52 -1.04 -3.05
N HIS A 86 22.38 -0.88 -1.73
CA HIS A 86 23.51 -0.91 -0.79
C HIS A 86 23.93 -2.32 -0.36
N ARG A 87 23.10 -3.35 -0.58
CA ARG A 87 23.38 -4.72 -0.11
C ARG A 87 24.18 -5.58 -1.10
N SER A 88 24.65 -5.08 -2.25
CA SER A 88 25.52 -5.87 -3.14
C SER A 88 26.83 -6.25 -2.41
N PRO A 89 27.04 -7.52 -2.01
CA PRO A 89 28.34 -7.95 -1.55
C PRO A 89 29.14 -8.21 -2.82
N GLY A 90 30.18 -7.42 -3.06
CA GLY A 90 31.12 -7.68 -4.14
C GLY A 90 31.63 -9.13 -4.08
N PRO A 91 31.92 -9.77 -5.22
CA PRO A 91 32.37 -11.15 -5.25
C PRO A 91 33.62 -11.30 -4.37
N ARG A 92 33.58 -12.23 -3.42
CA ARG A 92 34.75 -12.61 -2.63
C ARG A 92 35.76 -13.25 -3.60
N PRO A 93 37.02 -12.77 -3.66
CA PRO A 93 38.03 -13.43 -4.46
C PRO A 93 38.34 -14.81 -3.86
N VAL A 94 38.61 -15.75 -4.77
CA VAL A 94 38.88 -17.18 -4.53
C VAL A 94 40.13 -17.43 -3.70
#